data_AF-A0A1A9ALS3-F1
#
_entry.id   AF-A0A1A9ALS3-F1
#
_cell.length_a   1.000
_cell.length_b   1.000
_cell.length_c   1.000
_cell.angle_alpha   90.00
_cell.angle_beta   90.00
_cell.angle_gamma   90.00
#
_symmetry.space_group_name_H-M   'P 1'
#
loop_
_entity.id
_entity.type
_entity.pdbx_description
1 polymer ?
#
loop_
_entity_poly.entity_id
_entity_poly.type
_entity_poly.pdbx_seq_one_letter_code
_entity_poly.pdbx_strand_id
1 'polypeptide(L)'
;MGDDYDNIPGLTSIRCYNQLDKDSFSSGNYQECSQFNNDSDGYSEPCLLCLSLTGNLKNYKNLDYFEELNSHKCNYLNLWAYYRLSKLQGEEYKKMRKFIIDHWYNYKDYGICNSTDFVLYLTSDAAYKKAKRLYDYSLNYYKLKERHYDNDIPCTLKEQEYIRKSIELYQGIKEECEDINKALISYCRAYNEIKKIHPNDVLVNLQCKRVDNGTESSSGARNEPREMEELQHGLQGVGPHRKVAKEFTSGLAPPEVGSSTDSHKAVVTTVPILAISSISFLLYKFTGLGSMARNFLRKKGINGINSQEVLTHELLENTYDDNAYPDLTETYIGYQAT
;
A
#
# COMPACT_ATOMS: atom_id res chain seq x y z
N MET A 1 -20.76 6.66 11.59
CA MET A 1 -19.83 5.84 12.38
C MET A 1 -18.72 5.41 11.44
N GLY A 2 -17.47 5.86 11.56
CA GLY A 2 -16.83 6.47 12.74
C GLY A 2 -16.13 5.44 13.62
N ASP A 3 -15.51 4.44 12.98
CA ASP A 3 -14.85 3.32 13.65
C ASP A 3 -13.32 3.51 13.56
N ASP A 4 -12.81 4.41 14.40
CA ASP A 4 -11.39 4.83 14.50
C ASP A 4 -10.61 3.95 15.50
N TYR A 5 -10.93 2.64 15.53
CA TYR A 5 -10.34 1.68 16.48
C TYR A 5 -8.84 1.43 16.24
N ASP A 6 -8.36 1.77 15.04
CA ASP A 6 -6.98 1.65 14.57
C ASP A 6 -6.09 2.85 14.93
N ASN A 7 -6.64 3.86 15.63
CA ASN A 7 -5.94 5.07 16.07
C ASN A 7 -5.61 5.03 17.58
N ILE A 8 -4.82 4.04 17.99
CA ILE A 8 -4.38 3.89 19.39
C ILE A 8 -2.95 4.45 19.55
N PRO A 9 -2.74 5.51 20.36
CA PRO A 9 -1.40 6.04 20.64
C PRO A 9 -0.45 4.96 21.15
N GLY A 10 0.75 4.90 20.58
CA GLY A 10 1.77 3.90 20.91
C GLY A 10 1.82 2.66 20.01
N LEU A 11 0.88 2.50 19.07
CA LEU A 11 1.02 1.52 17.99
C LEU A 11 2.18 1.86 17.05
N THR A 12 2.94 0.84 16.64
CA THR A 12 4.10 0.93 15.74
C THR A 12 3.75 1.62 14.42
N SER A 13 2.59 1.30 13.81
CA SER A 13 2.12 1.92 12.57
C SER A 13 1.99 3.44 12.66
N ILE A 14 1.47 3.95 13.79
CA ILE A 14 1.37 5.40 14.04
C ILE A 14 2.76 6.02 14.17
N ARG A 15 3.68 5.37 14.89
CA ARG A 15 5.09 5.80 14.99
C ARG A 15 5.74 5.92 13.61
N CYS A 16 5.66 4.87 12.79
CA CYS A 16 6.29 4.84 11.46
C CYS A 16 5.69 5.88 10.49
N TYR A 17 4.38 6.13 10.54
CA TYR A 17 3.75 7.16 9.68
C TYR A 17 4.16 8.57 10.11
N ASN A 18 4.26 8.83 11.42
CA ASN A 18 4.80 10.09 11.95
C ASN A 18 6.28 10.32 11.56
N GLN A 19 7.05 9.25 11.37
CA GLN A 19 8.44 9.34 10.88
C GLN A 19 8.51 9.60 9.38
N LEU A 20 7.63 8.99 8.57
CA LEU A 20 7.46 9.36 7.16
C LEU A 20 7.09 10.84 7.00
N ASP A 21 6.34 11.42 7.94
CA ASP A 21 6.02 12.85 7.92
C ASP A 21 7.22 13.76 8.25
N LYS A 22 8.21 13.28 9.03
CA LYS A 22 9.21 14.13 9.71
C LYS A 22 10.67 13.84 9.34
N ASP A 23 11.09 12.58 9.39
CA ASP A 23 12.51 12.20 9.47
C ASP A 23 13.30 12.60 8.21
N SER A 24 12.65 12.60 7.04
CA SER A 24 13.23 13.06 5.78
C SER A 24 12.71 14.42 5.30
N PHE A 25 11.91 15.13 6.09
CA PHE A 25 11.29 16.41 5.70
C PHE A 25 12.33 17.46 5.24
N SER A 26 13.43 17.60 6.00
CA SER A 26 14.54 18.51 5.69
C SER A 26 15.33 18.13 4.42
N SER A 27 15.15 16.90 3.93
CA SER A 27 15.78 16.41 2.70
C SER A 27 14.93 16.63 1.44
N GLY A 28 13.68 17.11 1.60
CA GLY A 28 12.72 17.36 0.52
C GLY A 28 13.14 18.48 -0.44
N ASN A 29 12.53 18.51 -1.62
CA ASN A 29 12.83 19.48 -2.66
C ASN A 29 12.10 20.81 -2.42
N TYR A 30 12.63 21.67 -1.54
CA TYR A 30 11.99 22.95 -1.21
C TYR A 30 11.67 23.83 -2.43
N GLN A 31 12.59 23.93 -3.39
CA GLN A 31 12.40 24.77 -4.59
C GLN A 31 11.14 24.34 -5.37
N GLU A 32 10.92 23.04 -5.49
CA GLU A 32 9.77 22.48 -6.19
C GLU A 32 8.51 22.46 -5.32
N CYS A 33 8.63 22.17 -4.03
CA CYS A 33 7.50 22.12 -3.12
C CYS A 33 6.92 23.49 -2.79
N SER A 34 7.71 24.57 -2.89
CA SER A 34 7.25 25.94 -2.66
C SER A 34 6.07 26.35 -3.56
N GLN A 35 5.88 25.72 -4.73
CA GLN A 35 4.72 25.95 -5.61
C GLN A 35 3.37 25.55 -4.99
N PHE A 36 3.41 24.77 -3.89
CA PHE A 36 2.24 24.33 -3.15
C PHE A 36 1.98 25.18 -1.89
N ASN A 37 2.87 26.10 -1.53
CA ASN A 37 2.57 27.03 -0.45
C ASN A 37 1.43 27.96 -0.85
N ASN A 38 0.59 28.28 0.12
CA ASN A 38 -0.38 29.37 0.03
C ASN A 38 0.29 30.63 0.62
N ASP A 39 -0.23 31.82 0.36
CA ASP A 39 0.36 33.11 0.80
C ASP A 39 0.33 33.36 2.33
N SER A 40 0.19 32.29 3.12
CA SER A 40 0.16 32.26 4.58
C SER A 40 1.56 32.05 5.18
N ASP A 41 1.79 32.56 6.40
CA ASP A 41 2.97 32.24 7.19
C ASP A 41 3.00 30.74 7.57
N GLY A 42 3.76 29.94 6.80
CA GLY A 42 4.01 28.53 7.07
C GLY A 42 3.78 27.62 5.86
N TYR A 43 4.12 26.35 6.02
CA TYR A 43 3.90 25.33 4.99
C TYR A 43 2.43 24.90 4.95
N SER A 44 1.84 24.89 3.76
CA SER A 44 0.52 24.30 3.52
C SER A 44 0.59 22.76 3.65
N GLU A 45 -0.55 22.09 3.91
CA GLU A 45 -0.63 20.62 3.91
C GLU A 45 -0.12 19.98 2.59
N PRO A 46 -0.48 20.50 1.39
CA PRO A 46 0.13 20.06 0.13
C PRO A 46 1.67 20.22 0.10
N CYS A 47 2.21 21.34 0.60
CA CYS A 47 3.66 21.55 0.64
C CYS A 47 4.35 20.60 1.63
N LEU A 48 3.77 20.38 2.81
CA LEU A 48 4.26 19.41 3.79
C LEU A 48 4.33 18.00 3.17
N LEU A 49 3.27 17.56 2.47
CA LEU A 49 3.25 16.28 1.78
C LEU A 49 4.32 16.20 0.67
N CYS A 50 4.49 17.26 -0.12
CA CYS A 50 5.54 17.33 -1.15
C CYS A 50 6.95 17.16 -0.56
N LEU A 51 7.25 17.89 0.52
CA LEU A 51 8.55 17.86 1.19
C LEU A 51 8.83 16.48 1.79
N SER A 52 7.85 15.92 2.53
CA SER A 52 7.96 14.57 3.10
C SER A 52 8.13 13.51 2.00
N LEU A 53 7.37 13.59 0.89
CA LEU A 53 7.47 12.61 -0.20
C LEU A 53 8.83 12.64 -0.89
N THR A 54 9.26 13.83 -1.34
CA THR A 54 10.54 13.98 -2.05
C THR A 54 11.72 13.61 -1.16
N GLY A 55 11.64 13.95 0.14
CA GLY A 55 12.59 13.51 1.16
C GLY A 55 12.62 11.99 1.34
N ASN A 56 11.47 11.35 1.53
CA ASN A 56 11.37 9.90 1.72
C ASN A 56 11.85 9.11 0.51
N LEU A 57 11.56 9.56 -0.71
CA LEU A 57 12.10 8.93 -1.94
C LEU A 57 13.63 9.08 -2.00
N LYS A 58 14.16 10.29 -1.77
CA LYS A 58 15.61 10.57 -1.76
C LYS A 58 16.35 9.71 -0.74
N ASN A 59 15.78 9.53 0.45
CA ASN A 59 16.37 8.79 1.57
C ASN A 59 15.87 7.34 1.72
N TYR A 60 15.10 6.82 0.75
CA TYR A 60 14.38 5.52 0.84
C TYR A 60 15.20 4.35 1.40
N LYS A 61 16.48 4.25 1.01
CA LYS A 61 17.41 3.19 1.45
C LYS A 61 17.59 3.19 2.98
N ASN A 62 17.51 4.37 3.60
CA ASN A 62 17.70 4.62 5.03
C ASN A 62 16.38 4.67 5.83
N LEU A 63 15.22 4.41 5.22
CA LEU A 63 13.98 4.23 5.99
C LEU A 63 14.04 2.83 6.62
N ASP A 64 14.50 2.72 7.87
CA ASP A 64 14.77 1.47 8.59
C ASP A 64 14.00 1.37 9.93
N TYR A 65 12.99 2.22 10.11
CA TYR A 65 12.17 2.30 11.31
C TYR A 65 10.88 1.46 11.27
N PHE A 66 10.70 0.60 10.25
CA PHE A 66 9.62 -0.39 10.17
C PHE A 66 9.98 -1.73 10.84
N GLU A 67 11.06 -1.75 11.62
CA GLU A 67 11.50 -2.88 12.46
C GLU A 67 11.63 -4.17 11.63
N GLU A 68 10.93 -5.25 11.98
CA GLU A 68 10.97 -6.54 11.28
C GLU A 68 10.50 -6.44 9.81
N LEU A 69 9.75 -5.38 9.46
CA LEU A 69 9.14 -5.19 8.14
C LEU A 69 9.87 -4.16 7.26
N ASN A 70 11.13 -3.86 7.57
CA ASN A 70 11.98 -2.98 6.78
C ASN A 70 12.16 -3.40 5.30
N SER A 71 12.01 -4.67 4.95
CA SER A 71 11.96 -5.15 3.56
C SER A 71 10.68 -4.73 2.81
N HIS A 72 9.60 -4.43 3.53
CA HIS A 72 8.26 -4.09 3.00
C HIS A 72 7.96 -2.58 3.06
N LYS A 73 8.97 -1.76 3.39
CA LYS A 73 8.84 -0.30 3.50
C LYS A 73 8.24 0.42 2.28
N CYS A 74 8.36 -0.15 1.08
CA CYS A 74 7.67 0.41 -0.10
C CYS A 74 6.15 0.34 0.02
N ASN A 75 5.58 -0.76 0.55
CA ASN A 75 4.14 -0.89 0.73
C ASN A 75 3.64 0.14 1.75
N TYR A 76 4.38 0.33 2.86
CA TYR A 76 4.10 1.37 3.86
C TYR A 76 4.22 2.79 3.31
N LEU A 77 5.23 3.08 2.49
CA LEU A 77 5.40 4.38 1.83
C LEU A 77 4.24 4.67 0.85
N ASN A 78 3.78 3.66 0.09
CA ASN A 78 2.61 3.78 -0.79
C ASN A 78 1.31 4.04 0.01
N LEU A 79 1.10 3.34 1.13
CA LEU A 79 -0.05 3.57 2.02
C LEU A 79 -0.05 4.97 2.62
N TRP A 80 1.10 5.40 3.14
CA TRP A 80 1.28 6.73 3.73
C TRP A 80 1.05 7.85 2.71
N ALA A 81 1.57 7.72 1.49
CA ALA A 81 1.38 8.72 0.44
C ALA A 81 -0.10 8.88 0.09
N TYR A 82 -0.85 7.77 -0.02
CA TYR A 82 -2.31 7.83 -0.17
C TYR A 82 -2.98 8.42 1.08
N TYR A 83 -2.57 8.00 2.28
CA TYR A 83 -3.14 8.48 3.55
C TYR A 83 -3.09 10.01 3.64
N ARG A 84 -1.92 10.61 3.41
CA ARG A 84 -1.75 12.06 3.41
C ARG A 84 -2.52 12.72 2.26
N LEU A 85 -2.46 12.18 1.04
CA LEU A 85 -3.23 12.70 -0.10
C LEU A 85 -4.74 12.72 0.17
N SER A 86 -5.29 11.70 0.84
CA SER A 86 -6.72 11.59 1.16
C SER A 86 -7.25 12.67 2.11
N LYS A 87 -6.37 13.45 2.74
CA LYS A 87 -6.72 14.61 3.57
C LYS A 87 -6.92 15.89 2.75
N LEU A 88 -6.31 15.96 1.55
CA LEU A 88 -6.45 17.10 0.64
C LEU A 88 -7.79 17.04 -0.10
N GLN A 89 -8.26 18.19 -0.57
CA GLN A 89 -9.55 18.31 -1.27
C GLN A 89 -9.43 19.12 -2.56
N GLY A 90 -10.45 19.04 -3.41
CA GLY A 90 -10.61 19.92 -4.57
C GLY A 90 -9.43 19.92 -5.53
N GLU A 91 -8.87 21.10 -5.79
CA GLU A 91 -7.77 21.28 -6.74
C GLU A 91 -6.40 20.90 -6.18
N GLU A 92 -6.17 21.10 -4.87
CA GLU A 92 -4.95 20.67 -4.18
C GLU A 92 -4.78 19.15 -4.28
N TYR A 93 -5.85 18.39 -4.06
CA TYR A 93 -5.86 16.93 -4.24
C TYR A 93 -5.43 16.53 -5.66
N LYS A 94 -5.97 17.18 -6.71
CA LYS A 94 -5.63 16.83 -8.11
C LYS A 94 -4.18 17.12 -8.43
N LYS A 95 -3.70 18.32 -8.08
CA LYS A 95 -2.31 18.73 -8.31
C LYS A 95 -1.35 17.82 -7.55
N MET A 96 -1.62 17.53 -6.28
CA MET A 96 -0.78 16.66 -5.46
C MET A 96 -0.82 15.20 -5.92
N ARG A 97 -1.98 14.67 -6.33
CA ARG A 97 -2.09 13.34 -6.95
C ARG A 97 -1.20 13.23 -8.19
N LYS A 98 -1.24 14.22 -9.08
CA LYS A 98 -0.36 14.25 -10.27
C LYS A 98 1.11 14.32 -9.85
N PHE A 99 1.44 15.23 -8.94
CA PHE A 99 2.79 15.40 -8.41
C PHE A 99 3.38 14.09 -7.86
N ILE A 100 2.63 13.36 -7.03
CA ILE A 100 3.06 12.08 -6.44
C ILE A 100 3.36 11.06 -7.55
N ILE A 101 2.48 10.91 -8.54
CA ILE A 101 2.65 9.93 -9.63
C ILE A 101 3.90 10.26 -10.47
N ASP A 102 4.03 11.52 -10.90
CA ASP A 102 5.15 11.96 -11.74
C ASP A 102 6.50 11.82 -11.01
N HIS A 103 6.55 12.17 -9.71
CA HIS A 103 7.76 12.07 -8.89
C HIS A 103 8.18 10.64 -8.63
N TRP A 104 7.22 9.75 -8.37
CA TRP A 104 7.53 8.35 -8.19
C TRP A 104 8.00 7.71 -9.49
N TYR A 105 7.39 8.04 -10.63
CA TYR A 105 7.81 7.50 -11.92
C TYR A 105 9.25 7.90 -12.27
N ASN A 106 9.62 9.15 -11.98
CA ASN A 106 10.98 9.66 -12.17
C ASN A 106 11.97 9.28 -11.05
N TYR A 107 11.56 8.45 -10.09
CA TYR A 107 12.40 8.05 -8.98
C TYR A 107 13.53 7.09 -9.44
N LYS A 108 14.78 7.44 -9.14
CA LYS A 108 15.97 6.67 -9.57
C LYS A 108 15.95 5.18 -9.22
N ASP A 109 15.33 4.80 -8.10
CA ASP A 109 15.20 3.41 -7.64
C ASP A 109 13.75 2.90 -7.82
N TYR A 110 12.98 3.38 -8.84
CA TYR A 110 11.59 2.98 -9.12
C TYR A 110 11.39 1.46 -9.22
N GLY A 111 12.36 0.73 -9.78
CA GLY A 111 12.33 -0.73 -9.83
C GLY A 111 12.38 -1.40 -8.45
N ILE A 112 12.90 -0.72 -7.43
CA ILE A 112 12.92 -1.17 -6.02
C ILE A 112 11.67 -0.72 -5.28
N CYS A 113 11.20 0.52 -5.53
CA CYS A 113 9.93 1.01 -5.00
C CYS A 113 9.16 1.85 -6.01
N ASN A 114 8.09 1.27 -6.55
CA ASN A 114 7.18 1.92 -7.49
C ASN A 114 5.85 2.31 -6.82
N SER A 115 5.06 3.11 -7.54
CA SER A 115 3.76 3.63 -7.12
C SER A 115 2.56 2.75 -7.49
N THR A 116 2.75 1.48 -7.88
CA THR A 116 1.62 0.61 -8.30
C THR A 116 0.56 0.49 -7.22
N ASP A 117 0.96 0.26 -5.96
CA ASP A 117 0.05 0.14 -4.83
C ASP A 117 -0.73 1.45 -4.60
N PHE A 118 -0.02 2.58 -4.61
CA PHE A 118 -0.63 3.91 -4.52
C PHE A 118 -1.68 4.14 -5.63
N VAL A 119 -1.38 3.76 -6.87
CA VAL A 119 -2.33 3.86 -7.99
C VAL A 119 -3.56 2.96 -7.79
N LEU A 120 -3.39 1.75 -7.24
CA LEU A 120 -4.52 0.89 -6.88
C LEU A 120 -5.36 1.47 -5.72
N TYR A 121 -4.74 2.12 -4.74
CA TYR A 121 -5.44 2.77 -3.63
C TYR A 121 -6.37 3.91 -4.11
N LEU A 122 -6.00 4.63 -5.20
CA LEU A 122 -6.83 5.65 -5.85
C LEU A 122 -8.15 5.12 -6.46
N THR A 123 -8.35 3.81 -6.55
CA THR A 123 -9.57 3.22 -7.14
C THR A 123 -10.73 3.07 -6.15
N SER A 124 -10.45 2.97 -4.83
CA SER A 124 -11.48 2.80 -3.81
C SER A 124 -10.93 3.04 -2.40
N ASP A 125 -11.38 4.13 -1.75
CA ASP A 125 -11.15 4.43 -0.34
C ASP A 125 -11.50 3.27 0.60
N ALA A 126 -12.57 2.53 0.30
CA ALA A 126 -13.01 1.40 1.11
C ALA A 126 -12.03 0.22 1.00
N ALA A 127 -11.57 -0.08 -0.23
CA ALA A 127 -10.57 -1.12 -0.43
C ALA A 127 -9.20 -0.73 0.13
N TYR A 128 -8.81 0.54 0.02
CA TYR A 128 -7.63 1.09 0.67
C TYR A 128 -7.71 0.98 2.20
N LYS A 129 -8.83 1.35 2.84
CA LYS A 129 -8.97 1.27 4.30
C LYS A 129 -8.81 -0.16 4.81
N LYS A 130 -9.39 -1.15 4.12
CA LYS A 130 -9.14 -2.58 4.39
C LYS A 130 -7.65 -2.92 4.25
N ALA A 131 -6.99 -2.52 3.16
CA ALA A 131 -5.57 -2.78 2.91
C ALA A 131 -4.65 -2.16 3.98
N LYS A 132 -4.89 -0.89 4.34
CA LYS A 132 -4.12 -0.16 5.36
C LYS A 132 -4.19 -0.87 6.71
N ARG A 133 -5.40 -1.25 7.15
CA ARG A 133 -5.62 -1.94 8.42
C ARG A 133 -4.88 -3.28 8.51
N LEU A 134 -4.85 -4.05 7.43
CA LEU A 134 -4.06 -5.28 7.37
C LEU A 134 -2.56 -5.01 7.54
N TYR A 135 -2.00 -4.05 6.78
CA TYR A 135 -0.58 -3.72 6.86
C TYR A 135 -0.18 -3.09 8.20
N ASP A 136 -1.03 -2.24 8.77
CA ASP A 136 -0.85 -1.68 10.09
C ASP A 136 -0.86 -2.78 11.16
N TYR A 137 -1.80 -3.73 11.09
CA TYR A 137 -1.85 -4.86 12.02
C TYR A 137 -0.64 -5.79 11.89
N SER A 138 -0.21 -6.09 10.66
CA SER A 138 1.03 -6.83 10.37
C SER A 138 2.26 -6.17 11.00
N LEU A 139 2.33 -4.82 11.02
CA LEU A 139 3.43 -4.05 11.62
C LEU A 139 3.31 -3.96 13.15
N ASN A 140 2.10 -3.81 13.68
CA ASN A 140 1.85 -3.74 15.12
C ASN A 140 1.98 -5.10 15.82
N TYR A 141 1.82 -6.20 15.08
CA TYR A 141 1.84 -7.58 15.59
C TYR A 141 3.07 -7.87 16.46
N TYR A 142 4.28 -7.51 16.01
CA TYR A 142 5.53 -7.83 16.72
C TYR A 142 5.55 -7.23 18.13
N LYS A 143 5.29 -5.91 18.25
CA LYS A 143 5.28 -5.22 19.55
C LYS A 143 4.10 -5.63 20.43
N LEU A 144 2.92 -5.89 19.86
CA LEU A 144 1.77 -6.39 20.61
C LEU A 144 1.98 -7.82 21.13
N LYS A 145 2.59 -8.70 20.32
CA LYS A 145 2.97 -10.06 20.70
C LYS A 145 4.03 -10.03 21.80
N GLU A 146 5.12 -9.30 21.59
CA GLU A 146 6.20 -9.13 22.57
C GLU A 146 5.63 -8.67 23.92
N ARG A 147 4.81 -7.61 23.93
CA ARG A 147 4.23 -7.04 25.15
C ARG A 147 3.24 -7.99 25.85
N HIS A 148 2.22 -8.44 25.13
CA HIS A 148 1.04 -9.05 25.77
C HIS A 148 1.00 -10.59 25.73
N TYR A 149 1.68 -11.20 24.76
CA TYR A 149 1.73 -12.65 24.60
C TYR A 149 3.02 -13.25 25.16
N ASP A 150 4.18 -12.63 24.90
CA ASP A 150 5.46 -13.17 25.39
C ASP A 150 5.76 -12.73 26.83
N ASN A 151 5.47 -11.46 27.18
CA ASN A 151 5.77 -10.88 28.51
C ASN A 151 4.55 -10.77 29.47
N ASP A 152 3.39 -11.34 29.12
CA ASP A 152 2.17 -11.39 29.96
C ASP A 152 1.63 -10.02 30.47
N ILE A 153 2.07 -8.90 29.88
CA ILE A 153 1.60 -7.56 30.26
C ILE A 153 0.11 -7.43 29.84
N PRO A 154 -0.80 -7.03 30.75
CA PRO A 154 -2.22 -6.86 30.40
C PRO A 154 -2.40 -5.90 29.22
N CYS A 155 -3.32 -6.23 28.32
CA CYS A 155 -3.80 -5.29 27.31
C CYS A 155 -4.67 -4.21 27.98
N THR A 156 -4.63 -3.00 27.46
CA THR A 156 -5.75 -2.07 27.65
C THR A 156 -7.00 -2.58 26.91
N LEU A 157 -8.19 -2.16 27.33
CA LEU A 157 -9.45 -2.44 26.61
C LEU A 157 -9.38 -2.04 25.12
N LYS A 158 -8.67 -0.95 24.79
CA LYS A 158 -8.48 -0.49 23.41
C LYS A 158 -7.59 -1.43 22.61
N GLU A 159 -6.44 -1.87 23.16
CA GLU A 159 -5.55 -2.84 22.51
C GLU A 159 -6.28 -4.18 22.28
N GLN A 160 -7.08 -4.64 23.25
CA GLN A 160 -7.91 -5.85 23.09
C GLN A 160 -8.92 -5.70 21.95
N GLU A 161 -9.65 -4.58 21.88
CA GLU A 161 -10.62 -4.33 20.81
C GLU A 161 -9.93 -4.24 19.45
N TYR A 162 -8.77 -3.58 19.38
CA TYR A 162 -7.97 -3.46 18.17
C TYR A 162 -7.48 -4.81 17.65
N ILE A 163 -6.93 -5.67 18.53
CA ILE A 163 -6.49 -7.02 18.16
C ILE A 163 -7.69 -7.83 17.63
N ARG A 164 -8.82 -7.84 18.37
CA ARG A 164 -10.03 -8.57 17.97
C ARG A 164 -10.53 -8.12 16.59
N LYS A 165 -10.76 -6.81 16.38
CA LYS A 165 -11.24 -6.25 15.10
C LYS A 165 -10.27 -6.49 13.95
N SER A 166 -8.96 -6.48 14.22
CA SER A 166 -7.94 -6.75 13.19
C SER A 166 -7.91 -8.22 12.77
N ILE A 167 -8.11 -9.16 13.70
CA ILE A 167 -8.23 -10.59 13.40
C ILE A 167 -9.52 -10.88 12.62
N GLU A 168 -10.66 -10.33 13.05
CA GLU A 168 -11.94 -10.45 12.33
C GLU A 168 -11.82 -9.93 10.89
N LEU A 169 -11.17 -8.77 10.70
CA LEU A 169 -10.90 -8.21 9.39
C LEU A 169 -9.98 -9.11 8.54
N TYR A 170 -8.92 -9.66 9.15
CA TYR A 170 -7.99 -10.58 8.47
C TYR A 170 -8.69 -11.85 7.99
N GLN A 171 -9.52 -12.46 8.86
CA GLN A 171 -10.28 -13.67 8.54
C GLN A 171 -11.32 -13.43 7.45
N GLY A 172 -12.12 -12.36 7.55
CA GLY A 172 -13.08 -12.00 6.49
C GLY A 172 -12.41 -11.69 5.15
N ILE A 173 -11.24 -11.03 5.16
CA ILE A 173 -10.48 -10.78 3.93
C ILE A 173 -9.88 -12.07 3.35
N LYS A 174 -9.41 -13.00 4.19
CA LYS A 174 -8.90 -14.30 3.73
C LYS A 174 -9.96 -15.04 2.90
N GLU A 175 -11.19 -15.11 3.40
CA GLU A 175 -12.34 -15.70 2.67
C GLU A 175 -12.71 -14.89 1.43
N GLU A 176 -12.74 -13.55 1.52
CA GLU A 176 -13.04 -12.69 0.37
C GLU A 176 -12.02 -12.85 -0.77
N CYS A 177 -10.76 -13.18 -0.50
CA CYS A 177 -9.64 -13.10 -1.44
C CYS A 177 -9.10 -14.44 -1.97
N GLU A 178 -9.81 -15.56 -1.78
CA GLU A 178 -9.39 -16.87 -2.31
C GLU A 178 -9.37 -16.94 -3.85
N ASP A 179 -10.16 -16.09 -4.53
CA ASP A 179 -10.20 -16.01 -5.99
C ASP A 179 -9.09 -15.11 -6.56
N ILE A 180 -8.25 -15.68 -7.43
CA ILE A 180 -7.17 -15.01 -8.16
C ILE A 180 -7.64 -13.78 -8.95
N ASN A 181 -8.90 -13.74 -9.41
CA ASN A 181 -9.46 -12.59 -10.13
C ASN A 181 -9.54 -11.32 -9.27
N LYS A 182 -9.43 -11.45 -7.94
CA LYS A 182 -9.46 -10.34 -6.97
C LYS A 182 -8.07 -9.78 -6.66
N ALA A 183 -7.00 -10.28 -7.27
CA ALA A 183 -5.62 -9.85 -6.99
C ALA A 183 -5.31 -8.36 -7.27
N LEU A 184 -6.14 -7.67 -8.07
CA LEU A 184 -6.05 -6.22 -8.30
C LEU A 184 -6.83 -5.39 -7.27
N ILE A 185 -7.63 -6.01 -6.40
CA ILE A 185 -8.30 -5.33 -5.30
C ILE A 185 -7.27 -5.09 -4.20
N SER A 186 -7.11 -3.84 -3.79
CA SER A 186 -6.05 -3.36 -2.89
C SER A 186 -5.87 -4.19 -1.62
N TYR A 187 -6.96 -4.63 -0.98
CA TYR A 187 -6.89 -5.43 0.24
C TYR A 187 -6.55 -6.91 -0.01
N CYS A 188 -6.92 -7.48 -1.16
CA CYS A 188 -6.47 -8.81 -1.56
C CYS A 188 -4.98 -8.81 -1.92
N ARG A 189 -4.48 -7.74 -2.55
CA ARG A 189 -3.04 -7.55 -2.76
C ARG A 189 -2.30 -7.46 -1.43
N ALA A 190 -2.79 -6.64 -0.50
CA ALA A 190 -2.24 -6.53 0.85
C ALA A 190 -2.21 -7.90 1.59
N TYR A 191 -3.33 -8.63 1.58
CA TYR A 191 -3.42 -9.98 2.15
C TYR A 191 -2.38 -10.93 1.56
N ASN A 192 -2.20 -10.93 0.23
CA ASN A 192 -1.24 -11.80 -0.45
C ASN A 192 0.21 -11.47 -0.11
N GLU A 193 0.58 -10.20 0.13
CA GLU A 193 1.92 -9.86 0.63
C GLU A 193 2.06 -10.24 2.10
N ILE A 194 1.08 -9.92 2.95
CA ILE A 194 1.09 -10.21 4.39
C ILE A 194 1.16 -11.71 4.66
N LYS A 195 0.56 -12.57 3.82
CA LYS A 195 0.69 -14.03 3.90
C LYS A 195 2.12 -14.54 3.66
N LYS A 196 2.96 -13.79 2.93
CA LYS A 196 4.39 -14.09 2.76
C LYS A 196 5.20 -13.65 3.97
N ILE A 197 4.85 -12.51 4.56
CA ILE A 197 5.46 -11.96 5.78
C ILE A 197 5.17 -12.86 6.98
N HIS A 198 3.89 -13.25 7.13
CA HIS A 198 3.34 -13.99 8.26
C HIS A 198 2.70 -15.29 7.75
N PRO A 199 3.49 -16.33 7.41
CA PRO A 199 2.98 -17.62 6.98
C PRO A 199 2.21 -18.33 8.11
N ASN A 200 1.44 -19.35 7.75
CA ASN A 200 0.65 -20.19 8.68
C ASN A 200 -0.35 -19.39 9.55
N ASP A 201 -0.84 -18.25 9.03
CA ASP A 201 -1.82 -17.38 9.66
C ASP A 201 -1.44 -16.92 11.09
N VAL A 202 -0.14 -16.84 11.43
CA VAL A 202 0.33 -16.54 12.81
C VAL A 202 -0.22 -15.25 13.44
N LEU A 203 -0.72 -14.34 12.61
CA LEU A 203 -1.46 -13.14 13.04
C LEU A 203 -2.72 -13.49 13.84
N VAL A 204 -3.50 -14.51 13.46
CA VAL A 204 -4.79 -14.84 14.12
C VAL A 204 -4.62 -15.44 15.52
N ASN A 205 -3.39 -15.81 15.90
CA ASN A 205 -3.07 -16.42 17.18
C ASN A 205 -2.75 -15.39 18.28
N LEU A 206 -2.67 -14.09 17.95
CA LEU A 206 -2.39 -13.04 18.93
C LEU A 206 -3.61 -12.82 19.83
N GLN A 207 -3.46 -13.06 21.13
CA GLN A 207 -4.50 -12.85 22.12
C GLN A 207 -3.96 -12.17 23.38
N CYS A 208 -4.78 -11.30 23.97
CA CYS A 208 -4.54 -10.72 25.29
C CYS A 208 -4.76 -11.78 26.37
N LYS A 209 -3.70 -12.23 27.04
CA LYS A 209 -3.79 -13.18 28.17
C LYS A 209 -4.50 -12.58 29.39
N ARG A 210 -4.35 -11.27 29.59
CA ARG A 210 -5.01 -10.46 30.63
C ARG A 210 -5.42 -9.12 30.04
N VAL A 211 -6.42 -8.49 30.65
CA VAL A 211 -6.91 -7.15 30.29
C VAL A 211 -6.95 -6.32 31.56
N ASP A 212 -6.41 -5.11 31.50
CA ASP A 212 -6.59 -4.12 32.57
C ASP A 212 -7.87 -3.34 32.30
N ASN A 213 -8.83 -3.46 33.23
CA ASN A 213 -10.12 -2.79 33.18
C ASN A 213 -10.05 -1.36 33.74
N GLY A 214 -8.87 -0.85 34.11
CA GLY A 214 -8.67 0.50 34.64
C GLY A 214 -9.32 0.72 36.01
N THR A 215 -9.63 -0.36 36.73
CA THR A 215 -10.18 -0.28 38.09
C THR A 215 -9.03 -0.07 39.06
N GLU A 216 -9.01 1.10 39.71
CA GLU A 216 -7.91 1.55 40.56
C GLU A 216 -7.44 0.48 41.57
N SER A 217 -6.25 -0.07 41.34
CA SER A 217 -5.54 -0.83 42.37
C SER A 217 -4.91 0.13 43.37
N SER A 218 -5.78 0.69 44.22
CA SER A 218 -5.35 1.22 45.52
C SER A 218 -4.82 0.07 46.39
N SER A 219 -3.86 0.40 47.26
CA SER A 219 -3.12 -0.48 48.18
C SER A 219 -2.08 -1.45 47.56
N GLY A 220 -0.80 -1.21 47.87
CA GLY A 220 0.31 -2.07 47.45
C GLY A 220 1.72 -1.51 47.66
N ALA A 221 1.93 -0.62 48.63
CA ALA A 221 3.22 0.06 48.80
C ALA A 221 4.36 -0.90 49.16
N ARG A 222 5.45 -0.85 48.36
CA ARG A 222 6.82 -1.13 48.81
C ARG A 222 7.78 -0.12 48.19
N ASN A 223 8.43 0.65 49.05
CA ASN A 223 9.58 1.51 48.73
C ASN A 223 10.77 0.62 48.33
N GLU A 224 11.71 1.05 47.49
CA GLU A 224 12.95 1.81 47.81
C GLU A 224 13.73 2.02 46.48
N PRO A 225 14.80 2.85 46.39
CA PRO A 225 14.75 4.00 45.47
C PRO A 225 15.99 4.20 44.57
N ARG A 226 16.03 5.38 43.88
CA ARG A 226 17.17 5.98 43.15
C ARG A 226 17.49 5.32 41.78
N GLU A 227 18.11 5.98 40.81
CA GLU A 227 18.74 7.32 40.73
C GLU A 227 18.76 7.78 39.25
N MET A 228 18.43 9.04 38.95
CA MET A 228 19.20 9.88 38.01
C MET A 228 18.72 11.33 38.08
N GLU A 229 19.68 12.25 38.25
CA GLU A 229 19.44 13.69 38.37
C GLU A 229 19.30 14.41 37.02
N GLU A 230 18.56 15.51 37.08
CA GLU A 230 18.77 16.79 36.39
C GLU A 230 19.49 16.83 35.02
N LEU A 231 18.77 17.37 34.04
CA LEU A 231 19.24 18.59 33.40
C LEU A 231 18.08 19.56 33.16
N GLN A 232 17.98 20.60 34.00
CA GLN A 232 16.98 21.67 33.86
C GLN A 232 17.69 23.03 33.92
N HIS A 233 17.80 23.70 32.77
CA HIS A 233 17.90 25.17 32.64
C HIS A 233 17.72 25.49 31.14
N GLY A 234 16.89 26.45 30.72
CA GLY A 234 15.93 27.28 31.45
C GLY A 234 15.57 28.51 30.62
N LEU A 235 14.36 29.06 30.81
CA LEU A 235 14.05 30.47 30.54
C LEU A 235 12.70 30.78 31.19
N GLN A 236 12.72 31.62 32.23
CA GLN A 236 11.55 31.99 33.02
C GLN A 236 11.21 33.46 32.74
N GLY A 237 9.93 33.77 32.50
CA GLY A 237 9.48 35.10 32.08
C GLY A 237 8.02 35.39 32.47
N VAL A 238 7.81 35.63 33.77
CA VAL A 238 6.77 36.45 34.43
C VAL A 238 5.37 36.59 33.76
N GLY A 239 4.31 36.20 34.46
CA GLY A 239 2.89 36.28 34.03
C GLY A 239 2.21 37.66 34.27
N PRO A 240 0.95 37.77 34.80
CA PRO A 240 0.11 36.74 35.43
C PRO A 240 -1.42 36.75 35.09
N HIS A 241 -2.12 35.72 35.58
CA HIS A 241 -3.53 35.66 36.00
C HIS A 241 -4.68 36.30 35.17
N ARG A 242 -5.65 35.44 34.80
CA ARG A 242 -7.05 35.62 35.26
C ARG A 242 -7.77 34.27 35.46
N LYS A 243 -8.32 34.05 36.65
CA LYS A 243 -9.24 32.94 36.95
C LYS A 243 -10.67 33.36 36.59
N VAL A 244 -11.45 32.47 35.98
CA VAL A 244 -12.91 32.44 36.13
C VAL A 244 -13.34 30.98 36.29
N ALA A 245 -13.83 30.64 37.48
CA ALA A 245 -14.50 29.38 37.71
C ALA A 245 -15.99 29.52 37.36
N LYS A 246 -16.62 28.44 36.90
CA LYS A 246 -18.05 28.24 37.08
C LYS A 246 -18.36 26.75 37.18
N GLU A 247 -18.58 26.30 38.41
CA GLU A 247 -19.23 25.03 38.69
C GLU A 247 -20.68 25.09 38.21
N PHE A 248 -21.20 23.94 37.76
CA PHE A 248 -22.60 23.59 37.98
C PHE A 248 -22.66 22.11 38.38
N THR A 249 -23.48 21.82 39.38
CA THR A 249 -23.46 20.59 40.18
C THR A 249 -24.43 19.51 39.70
N SER A 250 -24.19 18.29 40.19
CA SER A 250 -24.84 17.00 39.94
C SER A 250 -26.38 16.93 40.03
N GLY A 251 -26.99 15.90 39.43
CA GLY A 251 -28.43 15.60 39.62
C GLY A 251 -29.00 14.31 38.99
N LEU A 252 -28.57 13.13 39.45
CA LEU A 252 -29.30 11.83 39.53
C LEU A 252 -30.24 11.26 38.41
N ALA A 253 -29.79 10.11 37.87
CA ALA A 253 -30.46 8.79 37.78
C ALA A 253 -31.55 8.45 36.69
N PRO A 254 -31.55 7.19 36.14
CA PRO A 254 -32.47 6.69 35.10
C PRO A 254 -33.64 5.82 35.63
N PRO A 255 -34.68 5.55 34.81
CA PRO A 255 -34.90 4.22 34.18
C PRO A 255 -35.54 4.29 32.74
N GLU A 256 -35.70 3.26 31.89
CA GLU A 256 -35.19 1.87 31.79
C GLU A 256 -35.37 1.27 30.35
N VAL A 257 -34.87 0.03 30.15
CA VAL A 257 -35.22 -1.06 29.20
C VAL A 257 -36.11 -0.80 27.95
N GLY A 258 -35.63 -1.25 26.78
CA GLY A 258 -36.44 -1.49 25.58
C GLY A 258 -35.69 -2.26 24.48
N SER A 259 -35.60 -3.59 24.59
CA SER A 259 -34.93 -4.46 23.62
C SER A 259 -35.92 -5.20 22.74
N SER A 260 -35.73 -5.20 21.42
CA SER A 260 -36.29 -6.22 20.52
C SER A 260 -35.47 -6.36 19.22
N THR A 261 -35.27 -7.61 18.83
CA THR A 261 -34.50 -8.09 17.68
C THR A 261 -35.45 -8.49 16.53
N ASP A 262 -34.87 -8.98 15.43
CA ASP A 262 -35.50 -9.68 14.29
C ASP A 262 -36.19 -8.83 13.19
N SER A 263 -36.12 -9.23 11.91
CA SER A 263 -35.34 -10.33 11.28
C SER A 263 -35.15 -10.09 9.78
N HIS A 264 -34.19 -10.82 9.19
CA HIS A 264 -33.87 -10.77 7.76
C HIS A 264 -35.00 -11.32 6.87
N LYS A 265 -35.27 -10.64 5.75
CA LYS A 265 -35.95 -11.26 4.59
C LYS A 265 -34.98 -11.38 3.42
N ALA A 266 -34.47 -12.59 3.21
CA ALA A 266 -33.72 -12.93 2.02
C ALA A 266 -34.67 -13.01 0.80
N VAL A 267 -34.35 -12.29 -0.27
CA VAL A 267 -35.00 -12.43 -1.58
C VAL A 267 -34.04 -13.20 -2.48
N VAL A 268 -34.44 -14.40 -2.88
CA VAL A 268 -33.70 -15.23 -3.83
C VAL A 268 -34.09 -14.80 -5.24
N THR A 269 -33.16 -14.16 -5.96
CA THR A 269 -33.35 -13.76 -7.36
C THR A 269 -32.43 -14.57 -8.25
N THR A 270 -32.99 -15.54 -8.98
CA THR A 270 -32.25 -16.38 -9.93
C THR A 270 -31.96 -15.62 -11.23
N VAL A 271 -30.68 -15.53 -11.61
CA VAL A 271 -30.23 -14.86 -12.85
C VAL A 271 -29.92 -15.92 -13.93
N PRO A 272 -30.41 -15.78 -15.18
CA PRO A 272 -30.24 -16.81 -16.21
C PRO A 272 -28.83 -16.82 -16.83
N ILE A 273 -28.15 -17.96 -16.75
CA ILE A 273 -26.75 -18.16 -17.20
C ILE A 273 -26.69 -18.45 -18.72
N LEU A 274 -27.18 -17.52 -19.55
CA LEU A 274 -27.11 -17.65 -21.03
C LEU A 274 -26.60 -16.40 -21.76
N ALA A 275 -26.28 -15.30 -21.06
CA ALA A 275 -25.78 -14.07 -21.68
C ALA A 275 -24.25 -14.03 -21.91
N ILE A 276 -23.48 -14.97 -21.35
CA ILE A 276 -22.00 -14.89 -21.32
C ILE A 276 -21.33 -15.42 -22.60
N SER A 277 -21.94 -16.41 -23.28
CA SER A 277 -21.35 -17.06 -24.46
C SER A 277 -21.08 -16.10 -25.64
N SER A 278 -21.96 -15.12 -25.82
CA SER A 278 -21.94 -14.18 -26.97
C SER A 278 -20.72 -13.25 -26.99
N ILE A 279 -20.20 -12.86 -25.82
CA ILE A 279 -19.10 -11.89 -25.69
C ILE A 279 -17.77 -12.51 -26.10
N SER A 280 -17.53 -13.77 -25.72
CA SER A 280 -16.30 -14.51 -26.05
C SER A 280 -16.09 -14.66 -27.56
N PHE A 281 -17.17 -14.84 -28.33
CA PHE A 281 -17.10 -14.99 -29.79
C PHE A 281 -16.73 -13.67 -30.49
N LEU A 282 -17.19 -12.53 -29.97
CA LEU A 282 -16.82 -11.20 -30.46
C LEU A 282 -15.36 -10.87 -30.14
N LEU A 283 -14.89 -11.15 -28.92
CA LEU A 283 -13.48 -10.94 -28.55
C LEU A 283 -12.53 -11.82 -29.38
N TYR A 284 -12.89 -13.07 -29.67
CA TYR A 284 -12.11 -13.94 -30.55
C TYR A 284 -11.98 -13.39 -31.99
N LYS A 285 -13.03 -12.75 -32.53
CA LYS A 285 -13.05 -12.24 -33.90
C LYS A 285 -12.47 -10.83 -34.07
N PHE A 286 -12.59 -9.97 -33.05
CA PHE A 286 -12.22 -8.55 -33.15
C PHE A 286 -10.96 -8.15 -32.36
N THR A 287 -10.43 -9.02 -31.47
CA THR A 287 -9.12 -8.82 -30.84
C THR A 287 -8.08 -9.70 -31.53
N GLY A 288 -6.92 -9.17 -31.91
CA GLY A 288 -5.89 -9.84 -32.73
C GLY A 288 -5.18 -11.08 -32.15
N LEU A 289 -5.76 -11.71 -31.12
CA LEU A 289 -5.23 -12.82 -30.33
C LEU A 289 -5.05 -14.13 -31.12
N GLY A 290 -5.76 -14.30 -32.24
CA GLY A 290 -5.65 -15.50 -33.10
C GLY A 290 -4.27 -15.70 -33.75
N SER A 291 -3.44 -14.65 -33.83
CA SER A 291 -2.05 -14.75 -34.27
C SER A 291 -1.12 -15.25 -33.13
N MET A 292 -1.36 -14.78 -31.91
CA MET A 292 -0.51 -15.03 -30.74
C MET A 292 -0.59 -16.50 -30.28
N ALA A 293 -1.79 -17.09 -30.28
CA ALA A 293 -1.98 -18.51 -29.96
C ALA A 293 -1.20 -19.45 -30.90
N ARG A 294 -1.06 -19.07 -32.18
CA ARG A 294 -0.36 -19.86 -33.20
C ARG A 294 1.16 -19.91 -32.95
N ASN A 295 1.73 -18.81 -32.46
CA ASN A 295 3.15 -18.78 -32.06
C ASN A 295 3.40 -19.55 -30.76
N PHE A 296 2.46 -19.58 -29.82
CA PHE A 296 2.62 -20.33 -28.56
C PHE A 296 2.69 -21.86 -28.80
N LEU A 297 1.86 -22.38 -29.71
CA LEU A 297 1.89 -23.79 -30.10
C LEU A 297 3.18 -24.17 -30.85
N ARG A 298 3.74 -23.26 -31.67
CA ARG A 298 4.99 -23.49 -32.42
C ARG A 298 6.24 -23.51 -31.53
N LYS A 299 6.19 -22.90 -30.33
CA LYS A 299 7.34 -22.76 -29.42
C LYS A 299 7.54 -23.94 -28.45
N LYS A 300 6.63 -24.93 -28.45
CA LYS A 300 6.64 -26.08 -27.52
C LYS A 300 7.07 -27.41 -28.19
N GLY A 301 7.85 -27.33 -29.28
CA GLY A 301 8.17 -28.48 -30.14
C GLY A 301 9.63 -28.53 -30.61
N ILE A 302 10.60 -28.25 -29.72
CA ILE A 302 12.03 -28.52 -29.99
C ILE A 302 12.65 -29.17 -28.74
N ASN A 303 12.63 -30.50 -28.72
CA ASN A 303 13.52 -31.37 -27.96
C ASN A 303 13.71 -32.61 -28.85
N GLY A 304 14.79 -32.64 -29.62
CA GLY A 304 15.10 -33.69 -30.60
C GLY A 304 16.61 -33.82 -30.73
N ILE A 305 17.12 -35.04 -30.58
CA ILE A 305 18.53 -35.34 -30.37
C ILE A 305 19.20 -35.67 -31.72
N ASN A 306 20.50 -35.37 -31.82
CA ASN A 306 21.46 -35.73 -32.88
C ASN A 306 21.01 -36.71 -33.99
N SER A 307 21.24 -36.31 -35.24
CA SER A 307 21.77 -37.20 -36.26
C SER A 307 22.68 -36.44 -37.22
N GLN A 308 23.76 -37.09 -37.67
CA GLN A 308 24.80 -36.55 -38.53
C GLN A 308 24.98 -37.52 -39.70
N GLU A 309 24.50 -37.15 -40.88
CA GLU A 309 24.83 -37.79 -42.17
C GLU A 309 24.67 -36.73 -43.28
N VAL A 310 25.79 -36.33 -43.91
CA VAL A 310 26.27 -36.79 -45.22
C VAL A 310 25.52 -36.17 -46.42
N LEU A 311 26.17 -35.13 -46.95
CA LEU A 311 26.56 -34.92 -48.35
C LEU A 311 25.55 -35.26 -49.49
N THR A 312 25.23 -34.23 -50.28
CA THR A 312 24.91 -34.25 -51.74
C THR A 312 23.95 -35.30 -52.30
N HIS A 313 22.85 -34.83 -52.87
CA HIS A 313 22.57 -35.15 -54.28
C HIS A 313 21.85 -33.99 -54.99
N GLU A 314 22.14 -33.88 -56.29
CA GLU A 314 21.73 -32.85 -57.25
C GLU A 314 20.59 -33.37 -58.16
N LEU A 315 19.94 -32.48 -58.95
CA LEU A 315 18.98 -32.80 -60.06
C LEU A 315 17.59 -33.34 -59.61
N LEU A 316 16.43 -33.07 -60.24
CA LEU A 316 15.93 -32.27 -61.39
C LEU A 316 14.60 -31.58 -60.93
N GLU A 317 13.95 -30.60 -61.56
CA GLU A 317 13.42 -30.49 -62.94
C GLU A 317 12.83 -29.04 -63.10
N ASN A 318 13.31 -28.18 -64.01
CA ASN A 318 12.70 -27.77 -65.31
C ASN A 318 11.25 -27.16 -65.24
N THR A 319 10.80 -26.15 -66.01
CA THR A 319 11.36 -25.16 -66.98
C THR A 319 10.29 -24.10 -67.27
N TYR A 320 10.61 -22.80 -67.48
CA TYR A 320 10.23 -21.97 -68.65
C TYR A 320 10.52 -20.46 -68.48
N ASP A 321 11.28 -19.92 -69.45
CA ASP A 321 11.51 -18.51 -69.79
C ASP A 321 10.22 -17.86 -70.36
N ASP A 322 10.09 -16.54 -70.62
CA ASP A 322 10.95 -15.77 -71.54
C ASP A 322 10.60 -14.26 -71.62
N ASN A 323 11.50 -13.50 -72.26
CA ASN A 323 11.39 -12.18 -72.91
C ASN A 323 12.07 -10.95 -72.26
N ALA A 324 13.35 -10.79 -72.66
CA ALA A 324 13.88 -9.63 -73.40
C ALA A 324 14.20 -8.28 -72.70
N TYR A 325 15.51 -8.06 -72.50
CA TYR A 325 16.23 -6.78 -72.66
C TYR A 325 16.28 -6.37 -74.17
N PRO A 326 16.77 -5.18 -74.60
CA PRO A 326 17.67 -4.22 -73.91
C PRO A 326 17.13 -2.75 -73.94
N ASP A 327 17.86 -1.62 -73.80
CA ASP A 327 19.31 -1.31 -73.82
C ASP A 327 19.65 0.10 -73.23
N LEU A 328 20.92 0.53 -73.35
CA LEU A 328 21.45 1.89 -73.51
C LEU A 328 21.58 2.84 -72.29
N THR A 329 22.76 2.75 -71.68
CA THR A 329 23.76 3.85 -71.52
C THR A 329 23.33 5.27 -71.12
N GLU A 330 23.93 5.79 -70.03
CA GLU A 330 25.02 6.78 -70.18
C GLU A 330 25.87 6.89 -68.89
N THR A 331 27.19 6.96 -69.05
CA THR A 331 28.19 7.20 -67.99
C THR A 331 28.92 8.50 -68.26
N TYR A 332 29.23 9.28 -67.21
CA TYR A 332 30.21 10.37 -67.31
C TYR A 332 31.18 10.39 -66.12
N ILE A 333 32.38 10.94 -66.38
CA ILE A 333 33.64 10.53 -65.75
C ILE A 333 34.30 11.68 -64.95
N GLY A 334 35.03 11.31 -63.90
CA GLY A 334 36.21 12.01 -63.35
C GLY A 334 37.08 10.98 -62.63
N TYR A 335 38.41 11.01 -62.57
CA TYR A 335 39.45 12.02 -62.91
C TYR A 335 40.57 11.32 -63.75
N GLN A 336 41.79 11.80 -64.06
CA GLN A 336 42.71 12.72 -63.37
C GLN A 336 43.89 13.14 -64.30
N ALA A 337 44.80 13.97 -63.77
CA ALA A 337 46.09 14.41 -64.34
C ALA A 337 46.93 13.24 -64.94
N THR A 338 47.86 13.46 -65.88
CA THR A 338 48.91 14.50 -65.97
C THR A 338 49.29 14.86 -67.39
#